data_AF-A0A2E6EMJ1-F1
#
_entry.id   AF-A0A2E6EMJ1-F1
#
_cell.length_a   1.000
_cell.length_b   1.000
_cell.length_c   1.000
_cell.angle_alpha   90.00
_cell.angle_beta   90.00
_cell.angle_gamma   90.00
#
_symmetry.space_group_name_H-M   'P 1'
#
loop_
_entity.id
_entity.type
_entity.pdbx_description
1 polymer ?
#
loop_
_entity_poly.entity_id
_entity_poly.type
_entity_poly.pdbx_seq_one_letter_code
_entity_poly.pdbx_strand_id
1 'polypeptide(L)' 'MLDRVMSGVVPSQTKTPAGYQAETGGSLRRTEPRVGRNDLCPCGSGRKFKKCCLR' A
#
# COMPACT_ATOMS: atom_id res chain seq x y z
N MET A 1 11.72 -36.43 30.09
CA MET A 1 12.30 -35.74 28.90
C MET A 1 11.13 -35.40 27.97
N LEU A 2 10.34 -34.36 28.17
CA LEU A 2 10.68 -32.95 28.31
C LEU A 2 9.50 -32.22 28.98
N ASP A 3 9.46 -32.18 30.31
CA ASP A 3 8.60 -31.25 31.05
C ASP A 3 9.35 -29.92 31.17
N ARG A 4 8.97 -28.92 30.35
CA ARG A 4 9.38 -27.50 30.51
C ARG A 4 8.20 -26.57 30.24
N VAL A 5 7.54 -26.21 31.34
CA VAL A 5 6.82 -24.96 31.59
C VAL A 5 7.32 -23.76 30.76
N MET A 6 6.40 -22.97 30.19
CA MET A 6 6.61 -21.56 29.81
C MET A 6 5.34 -20.74 30.08
N SER A 7 5.27 -20.16 31.28
CA SER A 7 4.48 -18.97 31.59
C SER A 7 4.84 -17.83 30.63
N GLY A 8 3.86 -17.14 30.06
CA GLY A 8 4.13 -16.00 29.18
C GLY A 8 2.88 -15.33 28.61
N VAL A 9 2.05 -14.77 29.49
CA VAL A 9 1.04 -13.76 29.16
C VAL A 9 1.73 -12.55 28.50
N VAL A 10 1.30 -12.18 27.29
CA VAL A 10 1.70 -10.92 26.65
C VAL A 10 0.54 -9.91 26.68
N PRO A 11 0.74 -8.67 27.18
CA PRO A 11 -0.26 -7.62 27.12
C PRO A 11 -0.18 -6.90 25.76
N SER A 12 -1.15 -7.11 24.88
CA SER A 12 -1.20 -6.42 23.57
C SER A 12 -1.91 -5.07 23.69
N GLN A 13 -1.13 -4.14 24.22
CA GLN A 13 -1.24 -2.68 24.22
C GLN A 13 -2.26 -2.06 23.23
N THR A 14 -3.19 -1.30 23.81
CA THR A 14 -3.92 -0.20 23.18
C THR A 14 -2.96 0.80 22.52
N LYS A 15 -3.17 1.12 21.25
CA LYS A 15 -2.57 2.30 20.61
C LYS A 15 -3.61 3.01 19.75
N THR A 16 -4.25 4.01 20.33
CA THR A 16 -4.81 5.12 19.55
C THR A 16 -3.72 6.17 19.42
N PRO A 17 -3.32 6.57 18.20
CA PRO A 17 -2.82 7.91 18.00
C PRO A 17 -3.90 8.71 17.28
N ALA A 18 -4.69 9.47 18.05
CA ALA A 18 -5.34 10.66 17.54
C ALA A 18 -4.24 11.72 17.38
N GLY A 19 -3.49 11.59 16.29
CA GLY A 19 -2.40 12.49 15.90
C GLY A 19 -2.52 12.76 14.40
N TYR A 20 -3.37 13.72 14.06
CA TYR A 20 -3.35 14.38 12.76
C TYR A 20 -2.07 15.21 12.70
N GLN A 21 -1.07 14.75 11.95
CA GLN A 21 0.12 15.52 11.66
C GLN A 21 -0.05 16.22 10.31
N ALA A 22 -0.15 17.53 10.39
CA ALA A 22 0.11 18.45 9.30
C ALA A 22 1.63 18.49 8.98
N GLU A 23 1.92 19.01 7.78
CA GLU A 23 3.21 19.45 7.21
C GLU A 23 4.32 18.45 6.77
N THR A 24 4.23 18.07 5.48
CA THR A 24 5.29 18.04 4.44
C THR A 24 6.58 17.23 4.64
N GLY A 25 6.71 16.12 3.89
CA GLY A 25 7.96 15.36 3.78
C GLY A 25 7.99 14.29 2.67
N GLY A 26 7.97 14.73 1.40
CA GLY A 26 8.45 13.99 0.23
C GLY A 26 7.88 12.59 -0.02
N SER A 27 6.63 12.49 -0.49
CA SER A 27 6.28 11.30 -1.27
C SER A 27 7.23 11.24 -2.47
N LEU A 28 7.93 10.12 -2.69
CA LEU A 28 8.70 9.90 -3.91
C LEU A 28 7.74 10.11 -5.07
N ARG A 29 7.80 11.30 -5.69
CA ARG A 29 6.96 11.65 -6.81
C ARG A 29 7.38 10.69 -7.90
N ARG A 30 6.50 9.74 -8.22
CA ARG A 30 6.70 8.86 -9.35
C ARG A 30 6.88 9.76 -10.58
N THR A 31 8.10 9.78 -11.12
CA THR A 31 8.46 10.54 -12.32
C THR A 31 7.72 9.99 -13.55
N GLU A 32 7.27 8.74 -13.47
CA GLU A 32 6.51 8.13 -14.56
C GLU A 32 5.13 8.77 -14.74
N PRO A 33 4.73 9.06 -15.99
CA PRO A 33 3.39 9.54 -16.29
C PRO A 33 2.36 8.52 -15.77
N ARG A 34 1.45 9.00 -14.93
CA ARG A 34 0.32 8.18 -14.46
C ARG A 34 -0.63 8.01 -15.64
N VAL A 35 -0.58 6.84 -16.30
CA VAL A 35 -1.58 6.49 -17.31
C VAL A 35 -2.93 6.38 -16.62
N GLY A 36 -3.87 7.24 -17.02
CA GLY A 36 -5.22 7.22 -16.50
C GLY A 36 -5.94 5.96 -16.96
N ARG A 37 -6.85 5.46 -16.11
CA ARG A 37 -7.60 4.23 -16.35
C ARG A 37 -8.35 4.24 -17.70
N ASN A 38 -8.77 5.39 -18.19
CA ASN A 38 -9.53 5.53 -19.43
C ASN A 38 -8.67 5.86 -20.67
N ASP A 39 -7.39 6.19 -20.50
CA ASP A 39 -6.50 6.57 -21.60
C ASP A 39 -6.18 5.39 -22.51
N LEU A 40 -5.66 5.66 -23.70
CA LEU A 40 -5.16 4.61 -24.58
C LEU A 40 -4.01 3.84 -23.91
N CYS A 41 -4.02 2.53 -24.06
CA CYS A 41 -2.98 1.68 -23.48
C CYS A 41 -1.61 1.98 -24.11
N PRO A 42 -0.56 2.24 -23.32
CA PRO A 42 0.79 2.44 -23.84
C PRO A 42 1.40 1.17 -24.47
N CYS A 43 0.73 0.03 -24.33
CA CYS A 43 1.07 -1.25 -24.96
C CYS A 43 0.79 -1.30 -26.49
N GLY A 44 0.23 -0.24 -27.08
CA GLY A 44 -0.02 -0.17 -28.53
C GLY A 44 -1.27 -0.91 -29.02
N SER A 45 -2.11 -1.43 -28.11
CA SER A 45 -3.31 -2.20 -28.50
C SER A 45 -4.47 -1.37 -29.03
N GLY A 46 -4.40 -0.03 -28.94
CA GLY A 46 -5.50 0.88 -29.28
C GLY A 46 -6.71 0.82 -28.33
N ARG A 47 -6.65 0.01 -27.27
CA ARG A 47 -7.74 -0.13 -26.28
C ARG A 47 -7.51 0.78 -25.07
N LYS A 48 -8.61 1.19 -24.41
CA LYS A 48 -8.52 1.91 -23.12
C LYS A 48 -7.73 1.07 -22.10
N PHE A 49 -6.88 1.70 -21.28
CA PHE A 49 -5.98 1.05 -20.32
C PHE A 49 -6.75 0.08 -19.40
N LYS A 50 -7.91 0.49 -18.88
CA LYS A 50 -8.84 -0.34 -18.07
C LYS A 50 -9.41 -1.58 -18.74
N LYS A 51 -9.37 -1.63 -20.07
CA LYS A 51 -9.88 -2.74 -20.89
C LYS A 51 -8.74 -3.60 -21.45
N CYS A 52 -7.48 -3.25 -21.17
CA CYS A 52 -6.29 -3.88 -21.72
C CYS A 52 -5.37 -4.39 -20.60
N CYS A 53 -4.42 -3.58 -20.11
CA CYS A 53 -3.43 -4.00 -19.10
C CYS A 53 -3.92 -3.88 -17.64
N LEU A 54 -5.10 -3.28 -17.42
CA LEU A 54 -5.76 -3.17 -16.11
C LEU A 54 -7.00 -4.08 -15.99
N ARG A 55 -7.24 -4.97 -16.97
CA ARG A 55 -8.31 -5.96 -16.87
C ARG A 55 -7.91 -7.15 -16.03
#